data_AF-X1RQG6-F1
#
_entry.id   AF-X1RQG6-F1
#
_cell.length_a   1.000
_cell.length_b   1.000
_cell.length_c   1.000
_cell.angle_alpha   90.00
_cell.angle_beta   90.00
_cell.angle_gamma   90.00
#
_symmetry.space_group_name_H-M   'P 1'
#
loop_
_entity.id
_entity.type
_entity.pdbx_description
1 polymer ?
#
loop_
_entity_poly.entity_id
_entity_poly.type
_entity_poly.pdbx_seq_one_letter_code
_entity_poly.pdbx_strand_id
1 'polypeptide(L)' 'MERVIIRVVIPECTLEEAIEVKKAIDAVVSELGEATVELNTTPVRAR' A
#
# COMPACT_ATOMS: atom_id res chain seq x y z
N MET A 1 15.45 4.79 17.56
CA MET A 1 14.89 4.86 16.19
C MET A 1 13.44 4.43 16.28
N GLU A 2 12.53 5.39 16.11
CA GLU A 2 11.09 5.11 16.04
C GLU A 2 10.78 4.48 14.69
N ARG A 3 10.10 3.33 14.68
CA ARG A 3 9.66 2.65 13.45
C ARG A 3 8.28 3.16 13.07
N VAL A 4 8.15 3.70 11.88
CA VAL A 4 6.86 4.15 11.34
C VAL A 4 6.23 3.00 10.56
N ILE A 5 5.04 2.57 10.97
CA ILE A 5 4.24 1.55 10.29
C ILE A 5 3.04 2.24 9.64
N ILE A 6 2.98 2.20 8.31
CA ILE A 6 1.86 2.76 7.55
C ILE A 6 0.98 1.60 7.12
N ARG A 7 -0.23 1.51 7.68
CA ARG A 7 -1.24 0.53 7.29
C ARG A 7 -2.21 1.17 6.31
N VAL A 8 -2.28 0.61 5.11
CA VAL A 8 -3.21 1.06 4.08
C VAL A 8 -4.25 -0.03 3.85
N VAL A 9 -5.51 0.32 4.07
CA VAL A 9 -6.67 -0.55 3.84
C VAL A 9 -7.33 -0.12 2.54
N ILE A 10 -7.36 -1.02 1.56
CA ILE A 10 -8.04 -0.80 0.29
C ILE A 10 -9.24 -1.75 0.24
N PRO A 11 -10.46 -1.25 0.52
CA PRO A 11 -11.62 -2.10 0.79
C PRO A 11 -12.12 -2.82 -0.47
N GLU A 12 -12.05 -2.19 -1.64
CA GLU A 12 -12.51 -2.73 -2.91
C GLU A 12 -11.66 -2.15 -4.04
N CYS A 13 -10.69 -2.92 -4.52
CA CYS A 13 -9.88 -2.53 -5.67
C CYS A 13 -9.63 -3.72 -6.60
N THR A 14 -9.46 -3.42 -7.88
CA THR A 14 -8.88 -4.37 -8.82
C THR A 14 -7.40 -4.61 -8.50
N LEU A 15 -6.84 -5.69 -9.06
CA LEU A 15 -5.41 -5.98 -8.95
C LEU A 15 -4.54 -4.82 -9.50
N GLU A 16 -4.98 -4.19 -10.59
CA GLU A 16 -4.25 -3.08 -11.21
C GLU A 16 -4.23 -1.85 -10.29
N GLU A 17 -5.39 -1.47 -9.74
CA GLU A 17 -5.48 -0.38 -8.76
C GLU A 17 -4.66 -0.66 -7.49
N ALA A 18 -4.67 -1.90 -7.00
CA ALA A 18 -3.85 -2.28 -5.85
C ALA A 18 -2.34 -2.11 -6.13
N ILE A 19 -1.90 -2.42 -7.36
CA ILE A 19 -0.50 -2.25 -7.78
C ILE A 19 -0.14 -0.77 -7.88
N GLU A 20 -1.01 0.07 -8.44
CA GLU A 20 -0.78 1.51 -8.52
C GLU A 20 -0.69 2.16 -7.14
N VAL A 21 -1.61 1.82 -6.24
CA VAL A 21 -1.58 2.30 -4.86
C VAL A 21 -0.31 1.83 -4.15
N LYS A 22 0.10 0.57 -4.33
CA LYS A 22 1.37 0.06 -3.80
C LYS A 22 2.56 0.86 -4.30
N LYS A 23 2.64 1.16 -5.60
CA LYS A 23 3.74 1.96 -6.18
C LYS A 23 3.79 3.37 -5.62
N ALA A 24 2.63 4.02 -5.47
CA ALA A 24 2.55 5.36 -4.90
C ALA A 24 3.04 5.38 -3.45
N ILE A 25 2.70 4.35 -2.67
CA ILE A 25 3.15 4.23 -1.29
C ILE A 25 4.64 3.91 -1.20
N ASP A 26 5.14 2.97 -2.02
CA ASP A 26 6.57 2.64 -2.10
C ASP A 26 7.41 3.91 -2.42
N ALA A 27 6.90 4.80 -3.29
CA ALA A 27 7.57 6.08 -3.59
C ALA A 27 7.62 7.00 -2.36
N VAL A 28 6.51 7.18 -1.64
CA VAL A 28 6.45 8.01 -0.42
C VAL A 28 7.35 7.42 0.68
N VAL A 29 7.38 6.10 0.82
CA VAL A 29 8.22 5.39 1.80
C VAL A 29 9.69 5.52 1.48
N SER A 30 10.04 5.45 0.20
CA SER A 30 11.42 5.68 -0.26
C SER A 30 11.91 7.07 0.10
N GLU A 31 11.03 8.08 0.15
CA GLU A 31 11.40 9.44 0.61
C GLU A 31 11.50 9.54 2.13
N LEU A 32 10.77 8.69 2.87
CA LEU A 32 10.76 8.66 4.34
C LEU A 32 11.91 7.82 4.95
N GLY A 33 12.68 7.11 4.13
CA GLY A 33 13.79 6.26 4.59
C GLY A 33 13.31 4.91 5.14
N GLU A 34 13.34 4.72 6.47
CA GLU A 34 13.05 3.44 7.14
C GLU A 34 11.57 3.33 7.60
N ALA A 35 10.62 3.38 6.68
CA ALA A 35 9.22 3.08 6.97
C ALA A 35 8.81 1.70 6.44
N THR A 36 8.04 0.94 7.22
CA THR A 36 7.49 -0.36 6.80
C THR A 36 6.02 -0.18 6.42
N VAL A 37 5.64 -0.67 5.23
CA VAL A 37 4.27 -0.56 4.74
C VAL A 37 3.62 -1.92 4.65
N GLU A 38 2.46 -2.01 5.29
CA GLU A 38 1.60 -3.18 5.25
C GLU A 38 0.32 -2.83 4.48
N LEU A 39 0.21 -3.39 3.27
CA LEU A 39 -0.97 -3.29 2.42
C LEU A 39 -1.93 -4.43 2.76
N ASN A 40 -3.14 -4.08 3.21
CA ASN A 40 -4.24 -5.02 3.36
C ASN A 40 -5.31 -4.65 2.34
N THR A 41 -5.52 -5.51 1.34
CA THR A 41 -6.56 -5.33 0.33
C THR A 41 -7.44 -6.57 0.29
N THR A 42 -8.74 -6.36 0.06
CA THR A 42 -9.66 -7.46 -0.27
C THR A 42 -9.90 -7.38 -1.78
N PRO A 43 -9.26 -8.24 -2.59
CA PRO A 43 -9.37 -8.13 -4.03
C PRO A 43 -10.81 -8.41 -4.47
N VAL A 44 -11.40 -7.46 -5.19
CA VAL A 44 -12.73 -7.65 -5.80
C VAL A 44 -12.53 -8.37 -7.12
N ARG A 45 -13.15 -9.53 -7.26
CA ARG A 45 -13.11 -10.29 -8.52
C ARG A 45 -13.87 -9.48 -9.58
N ALA A 46 -13.16 -8.92 -10.54
CA ALA A 46 -13.77 -8.37 -11.75
C ALA A 46 -14.64 -9.49 -12.38
N ARG A 47 -15.93 -9.20 -12.57
CA ARG A 47 -16.88 -10.08 -13.25
C ARG A 47 -16.69 -10.03 -14.75
#